data_AF-A0A424PZ76-F1
#
_entry.id   AF-A0A424PZ76-F1
#
_cell.length_a   1.000
_cell.length_b   1.000
_cell.length_c   1.000
_cell.angle_alpha   90.00
_cell.angle_beta   90.00
_cell.angle_gamma   90.00
#
_symmetry.space_group_name_H-M   'P 1'
#
loop_
_entity.id
_entity.type
_entity.pdbx_description
1 polymer ?
#
loop_
_entity_poly.entity_id
_entity_poly.type
_entity_poly.pdbx_seq_one_letter_code
_entity_poly.pdbx_strand_id
1 'polypeptide(L)'
;MAESGSSQTTTLICQVLSAKPDHKIDETNNLLRSKHFPSSKKIIYLGNVATTLISLLQHPETPVFNNKPNYNEQKWEIETSSGQLKITIISDSYWGFGLFNSSYLNTIILDGPISLRSRIIFDLVSSLPHKPWEFKHLSAIRRWMNKKYPKLDEKINQNNWYELVNYSKKTFEEMIEIMSQAIVKISQKVKNTNSSDKWDKDKSAVLLAAAEFDLELARGALADDNGPAIERAIARIEASLIEADPETGIHQKITDDEVVEQKIIISEITNQNEDLVISNLETVNQIDSVVHDEVIPLIDLTSNSEQE
;
A
#
# COMPACT_ATOMS: atom_id res chain seq x y z
N MET A 1 -31.64 -1.14 -13.77
CA MET A 1 -31.21 0.18 -14.25
C MET A 1 -30.35 0.77 -13.15
N ALA A 2 -29.03 0.71 -13.31
CA ALA A 2 -28.07 1.13 -12.30
C ALA A 2 -27.88 2.66 -12.39
N GLU A 3 -28.06 3.36 -11.28
CA GLU A 3 -27.71 4.78 -11.18
C GLU A 3 -26.19 4.93 -11.33
N SER A 4 -25.79 5.39 -12.51
CA SER A 4 -24.46 5.93 -12.78
C SER A 4 -24.28 7.25 -12.03
N GLY A 5 -23.37 7.26 -11.05
CA GLY A 5 -22.52 8.41 -10.72
C GLY A 5 -23.19 9.67 -10.18
N SER A 6 -23.51 9.70 -8.89
CA SER A 6 -23.31 10.95 -8.14
C SER A 6 -21.89 10.92 -7.57
N SER A 7 -20.98 11.72 -8.12
CA SER A 7 -19.69 11.94 -7.44
C SER A 7 -20.00 12.60 -6.11
N GLN A 8 -19.79 11.87 -5.02
CA GLN A 8 -20.01 12.39 -3.68
C GLN A 8 -18.67 12.81 -3.10
N THR A 9 -18.61 14.03 -2.61
CA THR A 9 -17.44 14.56 -1.91
C THR A 9 -17.52 14.21 -0.43
N THR A 10 -16.42 13.72 0.15
CA THR A 10 -16.30 13.51 1.60
C THR A 10 -15.20 14.43 2.14
N THR A 11 -15.48 15.14 3.23
CA THR A 11 -14.50 15.97 3.94
C THR A 11 -14.20 15.35 5.30
N LEU A 12 -12.92 15.17 5.57
CA LEU A 12 -12.40 14.57 6.79
C LEU A 12 -11.36 15.50 7.41
N ILE A 13 -11.46 15.74 8.70
CA ILE A 13 -10.49 16.52 9.46
C ILE A 13 -9.74 15.55 10.38
N CYS A 14 -8.42 15.72 10.43
CA CYS A 14 -7.55 14.86 11.22
C CYS A 14 -6.38 15.60 11.87
N GLN A 15 -5.92 15.07 12.99
CA GLN A 15 -4.77 15.57 13.73
C GLN A 15 -3.46 15.15 13.04
N VAL A 16 -2.55 16.10 12.87
CA VAL A 16 -1.15 15.80 12.52
C VAL A 16 -0.37 15.59 13.82
N LEU A 17 0.25 14.42 14.00
CA LEU A 17 1.02 14.10 15.21
C LEU A 17 2.50 14.40 15.08
N SER A 18 3.06 14.16 13.90
CA SER A 18 4.48 14.37 13.62
C SER A 18 4.64 14.84 12.18
N ALA A 19 5.68 15.62 11.92
CA ALA A 19 6.03 16.06 10.59
C ALA A 19 7.55 16.10 10.44
N LYS A 20 8.05 15.62 9.30
CA LYS A 20 9.49 15.57 9.00
C LYS A 20 9.81 16.45 7.78
N PRO A 21 11.03 17.02 7.72
CA PRO A 21 11.49 17.86 6.61
C PRO A 21 11.95 17.00 5.40
N ASP A 22 11.08 16.10 4.94
CA ASP A 22 11.42 15.10 3.91
C ASP A 22 10.90 15.46 2.52
N HIS A 23 10.25 16.62 2.39
CA HIS A 23 9.64 17.08 1.15
C HIS A 23 10.06 18.51 0.82
N LYS A 24 9.97 18.83 -0.47
CA LYS A 24 10.31 20.11 -1.04
C LYS A 24 9.27 20.50 -2.10
N ILE A 25 9.27 21.78 -2.48
CA ILE A 25 8.45 22.29 -3.58
C ILE A 25 9.32 22.69 -4.76
N ASP A 26 9.05 22.13 -5.94
CA ASP A 26 9.54 22.71 -7.20
C ASP A 26 8.80 24.04 -7.43
N GLU A 27 9.50 25.17 -7.24
CA GLU A 27 8.88 26.50 -7.33
C GLU A 27 8.45 26.87 -8.75
N THR A 28 8.97 26.18 -9.76
CA THR A 28 8.65 26.40 -11.19
C THR A 28 7.24 25.93 -11.51
N ASN A 29 6.92 24.70 -11.09
CA ASN A 29 5.70 24.00 -11.47
C ASN A 29 4.76 23.76 -10.27
N ASN A 30 5.16 24.21 -9.08
CA ASN A 30 4.46 24.01 -7.81
C ASN A 30 4.26 22.53 -7.46
N LEU A 31 5.18 21.67 -7.88
CA LEU A 31 5.08 20.24 -7.66
C LEU A 31 5.72 19.83 -6.34
N LEU A 32 5.08 18.90 -5.63
CA LEU A 32 5.67 18.22 -4.49
C LEU A 32 6.82 17.33 -4.96
N ARG A 33 7.98 17.47 -4.31
CA ARG A 33 9.19 16.71 -4.60
C ARG A 33 9.76 16.11 -3.33
N SER A 34 10.55 15.05 -3.50
CA SER A 34 11.34 14.48 -2.41
C SER A 34 12.45 15.42 -1.96
N LYS A 35 12.94 15.23 -0.74
CA LYS A 35 14.07 15.99 -0.16
C LYS A 35 15.30 16.08 -1.05
N HIS A 36 15.59 15.04 -1.83
CA HIS A 36 16.80 14.93 -2.66
C HIS A 36 16.67 15.62 -4.02
N PHE A 37 15.51 16.22 -4.34
CA PHE A 37 15.33 16.93 -5.60
C PHE A 37 16.28 18.15 -5.69
N PRO A 38 17.19 18.21 -6.68
CA PRO A 38 18.29 19.18 -6.70
C PRO A 38 17.83 20.64 -6.78
N SER A 39 16.77 20.91 -7.54
CA SER A 39 16.38 22.27 -7.91
C SER A 39 15.54 23.01 -6.85
N SER A 40 15.18 22.36 -5.75
CA SER A 40 14.39 23.00 -4.69
C SER A 40 15.16 23.13 -3.38
N LYS A 41 15.07 24.33 -2.78
CA LYS A 41 15.65 24.64 -1.47
C LYS A 41 14.58 24.73 -0.36
N LYS A 42 13.31 24.89 -0.73
CA LYS A 42 12.24 25.17 0.23
C LYS A 42 11.67 23.88 0.80
N ILE A 43 11.90 23.68 2.09
CA ILE A 43 11.47 22.49 2.85
C ILE A 43 9.99 22.62 3.18
N ILE A 44 9.28 21.47 3.15
CA ILE A 44 7.86 21.38 3.48
C ILE A 44 7.65 20.22 4.45
N TYR A 45 6.78 20.47 5.42
CA TYR A 45 6.36 19.50 6.42
C TYR A 45 4.93 19.06 6.11
N LEU A 46 4.79 17.87 5.52
CA LEU A 46 3.46 17.33 5.18
C LEU A 46 2.71 16.78 6.39
N GLY A 47 3.44 16.30 7.39
CA GLY A 47 2.83 15.56 8.49
C GLY A 47 2.63 14.08 8.16
N ASN A 48 2.49 13.26 9.20
CA ASN A 48 2.37 11.81 9.09
C ASN A 48 1.11 11.39 8.31
N VAL A 49 -0.02 12.08 8.48
CA VAL A 49 -1.27 11.72 7.80
C VAL A 49 -1.16 11.95 6.29
N ALA A 50 -0.82 13.16 5.85
CA ALA A 50 -0.69 13.46 4.42
C ALA A 50 0.41 12.61 3.74
N THR A 51 1.55 12.41 4.41
CA THR A 51 2.63 11.56 3.88
C THR A 51 2.15 10.12 3.67
N THR A 52 1.45 9.56 4.65
CA THR A 52 0.91 8.19 4.57
C THR A 52 -0.16 8.11 3.47
N LEU A 53 -1.10 9.06 3.43
CA LEU A 53 -2.16 9.09 2.42
C LEU A 53 -1.61 9.12 1.00
N ILE A 54 -0.63 9.99 0.71
CA ILE A 54 -0.01 10.08 -0.63
C ILE A 54 0.69 8.76 -0.99
N SER A 55 1.35 8.11 -0.03
CA SER A 55 2.06 6.85 -0.27
C SER A 55 1.13 5.67 -0.57
N LEU A 56 -0.14 5.75 -0.17
CA LEU A 56 -1.14 4.71 -0.39
C LEU A 56 -1.85 4.84 -1.75
N LEU A 57 -1.67 5.95 -2.47
CA LEU A 57 -2.31 6.14 -3.78
C LEU A 57 -1.68 5.23 -4.82
N GLN A 58 -2.52 4.56 -5.60
CA GLN A 58 -2.07 3.74 -6.72
C GLN A 58 -1.86 4.64 -7.94
N HIS A 59 -0.62 4.75 -8.43
CA HIS A 59 -0.27 5.58 -9.58
C HIS A 59 -0.79 7.03 -9.51
N PRO A 60 -0.48 7.79 -8.44
CA PRO A 60 -0.92 9.18 -8.34
C PRO A 60 -0.19 10.06 -9.35
N GLU A 61 -0.90 11.08 -9.83
CA GLU A 61 -0.24 12.25 -10.40
C GLU A 61 0.68 12.90 -9.37
N THR A 62 1.67 13.69 -9.81
CA THR A 62 2.52 14.41 -8.86
C THR A 62 1.69 15.48 -8.14
N PRO A 63 1.60 15.49 -6.80
CA PRO A 63 0.80 16.47 -6.09
C PRO A 63 1.24 17.91 -6.40
N VAL A 64 0.27 18.79 -6.62
CA VAL A 64 0.48 20.20 -6.97
C VAL A 64 0.05 21.09 -5.80
N PHE A 65 0.83 22.11 -5.47
CA PHE A 65 0.47 23.10 -4.47
C PHE A 65 -0.48 24.15 -5.06
N ASN A 66 -1.73 24.14 -4.59
CA ASN A 66 -2.68 25.24 -4.82
C ASN A 66 -2.34 26.44 -3.94
N ASN A 67 -1.88 26.18 -2.71
CA ASN A 67 -1.39 27.20 -1.81
C ASN A 67 -0.02 26.78 -1.25
N LYS A 68 1.00 27.56 -1.57
CA LYS A 68 2.38 27.30 -1.15
C LYS A 68 2.57 27.66 0.32
N PRO A 69 3.44 26.94 1.05
CA PRO A 69 3.87 27.39 2.36
C PRO A 69 4.50 28.77 2.26
N ASN A 70 4.15 29.67 3.18
CA ASN A 70 4.80 30.98 3.31
C ASN A 70 5.86 30.92 4.42
N TYR A 71 5.76 31.76 5.46
CA TYR A 71 6.61 31.66 6.66
C TYR A 71 6.38 30.37 7.46
N ASN A 72 5.14 29.84 7.44
CA ASN A 72 4.83 28.58 8.08
C ASN A 72 4.89 27.43 7.07
N GLU A 73 5.95 26.63 7.17
CA GLU A 73 6.25 25.51 6.27
C GLU A 73 5.27 24.32 6.39
N GLN A 74 4.37 24.33 7.38
CA GLN A 74 3.30 23.32 7.54
C GLN A 74 1.90 23.87 7.21
N LYS A 75 1.77 25.11 6.73
CA LYS A 75 0.51 25.64 6.19
C LYS A 75 0.55 25.65 4.68
N TRP A 76 -0.24 24.80 4.05
CA TRP A 76 -0.22 24.61 2.61
C TRP A 76 -1.50 23.92 2.15
N GLU A 77 -1.74 23.92 0.86
CA GLU A 77 -2.80 23.15 0.21
C GLU A 77 -2.22 22.46 -1.01
N ILE A 78 -2.39 21.15 -1.09
CA ILE A 78 -2.00 20.33 -2.23
C ILE A 78 -3.21 19.59 -2.81
N GLU A 79 -3.12 19.31 -4.09
CA GLU A 79 -4.10 18.56 -4.84
C GLU A 79 -3.40 17.48 -5.65
N THR A 80 -4.01 16.30 -5.73
CA THR A 80 -3.53 15.19 -6.55
C THR A 80 -4.71 14.37 -7.02
N SER A 81 -4.53 13.64 -8.10
CA SER A 81 -5.50 12.66 -8.59
C SER A 81 -4.87 11.27 -8.71
N SER A 82 -5.69 10.24 -8.59
CA SER A 82 -5.34 8.83 -8.84
C SER A 82 -6.57 8.18 -9.48
N GLY A 83 -6.52 8.01 -10.80
CA GLY A 83 -7.67 7.52 -11.58
C GLY A 83 -8.90 8.42 -11.42
N GLN A 84 -9.98 7.86 -10.87
CA GLN A 84 -11.25 8.58 -10.63
C GLN A 84 -11.31 9.26 -9.24
N LEU A 85 -10.25 9.14 -8.44
CA LEU A 85 -10.19 9.73 -7.10
C LEU A 85 -9.38 11.02 -7.15
N LYS A 86 -10.04 12.14 -6.84
CA LYS A 86 -9.42 13.44 -6.65
C LYS A 86 -9.28 13.71 -5.16
N ILE A 87 -8.10 14.17 -4.75
CA ILE A 87 -7.76 14.40 -3.35
C ILE A 87 -7.19 15.80 -3.19
N THR A 88 -7.81 16.57 -2.30
CA THR A 88 -7.25 17.84 -1.83
C THR A 88 -6.90 17.70 -0.36
N ILE A 89 -5.68 18.08 0.01
CA ILE A 89 -5.21 18.07 1.39
C ILE A 89 -4.83 19.49 1.76
N ILE A 90 -5.49 20.01 2.79
CA ILE A 90 -5.23 21.35 3.35
C ILE A 90 -4.60 21.15 4.72
N SER A 91 -3.44 21.76 4.94
CA SER A 91 -2.77 21.76 6.24
C SER A 91 -2.88 23.11 6.91
N ASP A 92 -3.39 23.11 8.14
CA ASP A 92 -3.65 24.31 8.93
C ASP A 92 -3.17 24.15 10.37
N SER A 93 -2.77 25.26 11.00
CA SER A 93 -2.58 25.30 12.46
C SER A 93 -3.91 25.63 13.12
N TYR A 94 -4.29 24.85 14.11
CA TYR A 94 -5.51 25.09 14.90
C TYR A 94 -5.22 25.54 16.33
N TRP A 95 -3.96 25.46 16.76
CA TRP A 95 -3.50 25.90 18.07
C TRP A 95 -2.00 26.26 18.04
N GLY A 96 -1.69 27.47 18.50
CA GLY A 96 -0.35 27.94 18.85
C GLY A 96 -0.37 29.02 19.93
N PHE A 97 0.71 29.13 20.71
CA PHE A 97 0.89 30.15 21.74
C PHE A 97 1.67 31.33 21.16
N GLY A 98 1.01 32.48 21.02
CA GLY A 98 1.62 33.67 20.40
C GLY A 98 2.06 33.38 18.96
N LEU A 99 3.36 33.50 18.69
CA LEU A 99 3.96 33.26 17.37
C LEU A 99 4.25 31.77 17.08
N PHE A 100 4.14 30.89 18.08
CA PHE A 100 4.51 29.48 17.95
C PHE A 100 3.29 28.60 17.77
N ASN A 101 3.09 28.07 16.55
CA ASN A 101 2.10 27.04 16.27
C ASN A 101 2.58 25.69 16.82
N SER A 102 1.77 25.05 17.67
CA SER A 102 2.13 23.80 18.35
C SER A 102 1.35 22.59 17.84
N SER A 103 0.16 22.80 17.25
CA SER A 103 -0.68 21.71 16.73
C SER A 103 -1.26 22.02 15.35
N TYR A 104 -1.06 21.08 14.44
CA TYR A 104 -1.54 21.13 13.07
C TYR A 104 -2.59 20.05 12.82
N LEU A 105 -3.40 20.29 11.80
CA LEU A 105 -4.39 19.36 11.30
C LEU A 105 -4.29 19.27 9.78
N ASN A 106 -4.80 18.19 9.21
CA ASN A 106 -5.09 18.11 7.79
C ASN A 106 -6.60 18.02 7.58
N THR A 107 -7.12 18.78 6.62
CA THR A 107 -8.43 18.57 6.03
C THR A 107 -8.24 17.84 4.70
N ILE A 108 -8.77 16.63 4.62
CA ILE A 108 -8.73 15.77 3.46
C ILE A 108 -10.10 15.84 2.79
N ILE A 109 -10.12 16.24 1.53
CA ILE A 109 -11.31 16.29 0.70
C ILE A 109 -11.14 15.24 -0.39
N LEU A 110 -12.03 14.27 -0.40
CA LEU A 110 -12.04 13.16 -1.36
C LEU A 110 -13.24 13.31 -2.28
N ASP A 111 -12.99 13.35 -3.58
CA ASP A 111 -14.02 13.38 -4.62
C ASP A 111 -13.82 12.20 -5.58
N GLY A 112 -14.91 11.51 -5.93
CA GLY A 112 -14.87 10.28 -6.71
C GLY A 112 -15.83 9.20 -6.17
N PRO A 113 -15.77 7.95 -6.65
CA PRO A 113 -16.63 6.85 -6.20
C PRO A 113 -16.44 6.47 -4.72
N ILE A 114 -17.53 6.13 -4.03
CA ILE A 114 -17.49 5.73 -2.61
C ILE A 114 -16.55 4.55 -2.36
N SER A 115 -16.46 3.60 -3.29
CA SER A 115 -15.55 2.45 -3.22
C SER A 115 -14.08 2.87 -3.16
N LEU A 116 -13.66 3.87 -3.95
CA LEU A 116 -12.28 4.36 -3.93
C LEU A 116 -12.01 5.19 -2.67
N ARG A 117 -12.97 6.05 -2.25
CA ARG A 117 -12.84 6.87 -1.05
C ARG A 117 -12.76 6.01 0.22
N SER A 118 -13.61 4.99 0.32
CA SER A 118 -13.62 4.08 1.47
C SER A 118 -12.36 3.23 1.53
N ARG A 119 -11.93 2.68 0.38
CA ARG A 119 -10.73 1.86 0.26
C ARG A 119 -9.47 2.58 0.74
N ILE A 120 -9.23 3.81 0.26
CA ILE A 120 -8.04 4.57 0.64
C ILE A 120 -8.05 4.97 2.12
N ILE A 121 -9.24 5.28 2.67
CA ILE A 121 -9.39 5.65 4.08
C ILE A 121 -9.22 4.45 5.00
N PHE A 122 -9.68 3.26 4.58
CA PHE A 122 -9.42 2.02 5.28
C PHE A 122 -7.92 1.77 5.46
N ASP A 123 -7.15 1.86 4.38
CA ASP A 123 -5.68 1.70 4.43
C ASP A 123 -4.99 2.81 5.22
N LEU A 124 -5.47 4.05 5.11
CA LEU A 124 -4.90 5.17 5.85
C LEU A 124 -5.07 4.95 7.36
N VAL A 125 -6.26 4.54 7.79
CA VAL A 125 -6.54 4.32 9.22
C VAL A 125 -5.73 3.14 9.76
N SER A 126 -5.60 2.05 9.01
CA SER A 126 -4.81 0.89 9.45
C SER A 126 -3.29 1.15 9.44
N SER A 127 -2.82 2.04 8.57
CA SER A 127 -1.39 2.40 8.49
C SER A 127 -0.94 3.42 9.55
N LEU A 128 -1.89 4.11 10.20
CA LEU A 128 -1.57 5.13 11.20
C LEU A 128 -1.52 4.51 12.62
N PRO A 129 -0.57 4.92 13.48
CA PRO A 129 -0.45 4.39 14.84
C PRO A 129 -1.52 4.93 15.81
N HIS A 130 -2.46 5.73 15.32
CA HIS A 130 -3.49 6.41 16.09
C HIS A 130 -4.70 6.65 15.21
N LYS A 131 -5.85 6.91 15.83
CA LYS A 131 -7.05 7.31 15.11
C LYS A 131 -6.92 8.76 14.65
N PRO A 132 -6.95 9.04 13.34
CA PRO A 132 -6.68 10.39 12.82
C PRO A 132 -7.68 11.46 13.29
N TRP A 133 -8.90 11.09 13.68
CA TRP A 133 -9.93 12.01 14.20
C TRP A 133 -9.79 12.36 15.69
N GLU A 134 -8.80 11.83 16.40
CA GLU A 134 -8.56 12.15 17.82
C GLU A 134 -7.64 13.36 17.96
N PHE A 135 -8.18 14.48 18.44
CA PHE A 135 -7.47 15.74 18.57
C PHE A 135 -6.90 15.96 19.98
N LYS A 136 -5.68 16.49 20.07
CA LYS A 136 -5.04 16.80 21.36
C LYS A 136 -5.75 17.91 22.15
N HIS A 137 -6.29 18.91 21.45
CA HIS A 137 -6.85 20.10 22.08
C HIS A 137 -8.29 20.38 21.63
N LEU A 138 -9.25 19.70 22.26
CA LEU A 138 -10.67 19.69 21.89
C LEU A 138 -11.30 21.09 21.79
N SER A 139 -11.06 21.98 22.75
CA SER A 139 -11.64 23.34 22.71
C SER A 139 -11.13 24.17 21.53
N ALA A 140 -9.84 24.01 21.18
CA ALA A 140 -9.24 24.73 20.06
C ALA A 140 -9.76 24.21 18.72
N ILE A 141 -9.84 22.88 18.55
CA ILE A 141 -10.37 22.28 17.32
C ILE A 141 -11.86 22.61 17.14
N ARG A 142 -12.68 22.58 18.19
CA ARG A 142 -14.10 22.96 18.11
C ARG A 142 -14.27 24.40 17.64
N ARG A 143 -13.48 25.32 18.18
CA ARG A 143 -13.47 26.73 17.73
C ARG A 143 -13.02 26.86 16.27
N TRP A 144 -12.00 26.10 15.87
CA TRP A 144 -11.50 26.10 14.50
C TRP A 144 -12.54 25.54 13.51
N MET A 145 -13.14 24.39 13.82
CA MET A 145 -14.21 23.75 13.05
C MET A 145 -15.42 24.67 12.92
N ASN A 146 -15.93 25.22 14.02
CA ASN A 146 -17.07 26.16 13.97
C ASN A 146 -16.81 27.37 13.07
N LYS A 147 -15.56 27.83 12.95
CA LYS A 147 -15.17 28.95 12.08
C LYS A 147 -15.07 28.53 10.61
N LYS A 148 -14.46 27.38 10.32
CA LYS A 148 -14.12 26.95 8.95
C LYS A 148 -15.19 26.05 8.31
N TYR A 149 -15.78 25.16 9.09
CA TYR A 149 -16.78 24.18 8.69
C TYR A 149 -17.94 24.15 9.70
N PRO A 150 -18.83 25.17 9.73
CA PRO A 150 -19.87 25.30 10.75
C PRO A 150 -20.87 24.14 10.85
N LYS A 151 -20.95 23.30 9.82
CA LYS A 151 -21.82 22.11 9.76
C LYS A 151 -21.11 20.81 10.15
N LEU A 152 -19.81 20.87 10.45
CA LEU A 152 -18.97 19.72 10.75
C LEU A 152 -18.42 19.87 12.17
N ASP A 153 -19.03 19.16 13.11
CA ASP A 153 -18.47 19.03 14.46
C ASP A 153 -17.56 17.79 14.57
N GLU A 154 -16.93 17.64 15.72
CA GLU A 154 -16.02 16.54 16.04
C GLU A 154 -16.69 15.16 15.88
N LYS A 155 -17.96 15.04 16.28
CA LYS A 155 -18.70 13.78 16.26
C LYS A 155 -19.15 13.41 14.85
N ILE A 156 -19.62 14.38 14.08
CA ILE A 156 -19.95 14.21 12.66
C ILE A 156 -18.68 13.84 11.89
N ASN A 157 -17.57 14.53 12.16
CA ASN A 157 -16.28 14.20 11.55
C ASN A 157 -15.87 12.74 11.85
N GLN A 158 -15.92 12.33 13.11
CA GLN A 158 -15.63 10.96 13.51
C GLN A 158 -16.56 9.94 12.83
N ASN A 159 -17.86 10.24 12.74
CA ASN A 159 -18.81 9.39 12.04
C ASN A 159 -18.49 9.27 10.54
N ASN A 160 -18.10 10.35 9.87
CA ASN A 160 -17.69 10.31 8.45
C ASN A 160 -16.50 9.36 8.23
N TRP A 161 -15.53 9.34 9.16
CA TRP A 161 -14.43 8.38 9.13
C TRP A 161 -14.94 6.94 9.27
N TYR A 162 -15.81 6.68 10.25
CA TYR A 162 -16.37 5.34 10.47
C TYR A 162 -17.22 4.85 9.30
N GLU A 163 -18.01 5.72 8.67
CA GLU A 163 -18.82 5.35 7.51
C GLU A 163 -17.95 4.82 6.37
N LEU A 164 -16.84 5.50 6.07
CA LEU A 164 -15.90 5.05 5.03
C LEU A 164 -15.18 3.75 5.41
N VAL A 165 -14.67 3.64 6.64
CA VAL A 165 -13.98 2.43 7.10
C VAL A 165 -14.94 1.23 7.08
N ASN A 166 -16.15 1.39 7.61
CA ASN A 166 -17.15 0.32 7.67
C ASN A 166 -17.66 -0.07 6.28
N TYR A 167 -17.80 0.88 5.36
CA TYR A 167 -18.14 0.57 3.98
C TYR A 167 -17.08 -0.35 3.34
N SER A 168 -15.79 -0.04 3.54
CA SER A 168 -14.71 -0.88 3.01
C SER A 168 -14.68 -2.26 3.68
N LYS A 169 -14.85 -2.33 5.00
CA LYS A 169 -14.95 -3.62 5.73
C LYS A 169 -16.06 -4.50 5.16
N LYS A 170 -17.27 -3.94 5.03
CA LYS A 170 -18.42 -4.65 4.46
C LYS A 170 -18.15 -5.12 3.04
N THR A 171 -17.50 -4.30 2.23
CA THR A 171 -17.12 -4.68 0.85
C THR A 171 -16.18 -5.89 0.86
N PHE A 172 -15.19 -5.92 1.75
CA PHE A 172 -14.31 -7.08 1.90
C PHE A 172 -15.02 -8.31 2.45
N GLU A 173 -15.92 -8.16 3.42
CA GLU A 173 -16.77 -9.25 3.92
C GLU A 173 -17.59 -9.88 2.78
N GLU A 174 -18.21 -9.05 1.94
CA GLU A 174 -18.96 -9.49 0.76
C GLU A 174 -18.06 -10.23 -0.24
N MET A 175 -16.85 -9.73 -0.52
CA MET A 175 -15.90 -10.40 -1.40
C MET A 175 -15.44 -11.76 -0.86
N ILE A 176 -15.12 -11.84 0.44
CA ILE A 176 -14.72 -13.10 1.10
C ILE A 176 -15.87 -14.12 1.04
N GLU A 177 -17.11 -13.68 1.25
CA GLU A 177 -18.28 -14.55 1.16
C GLU A 177 -18.52 -15.04 -0.28
N ILE A 178 -18.34 -14.18 -1.30
CA ILE A 178 -18.39 -14.59 -2.70
C ILE A 178 -17.34 -15.67 -3.00
N MET A 179 -16.11 -15.50 -2.50
CA MET A 179 -15.04 -16.49 -2.69
C MET A 179 -15.34 -17.82 -1.98
N SER A 180 -15.88 -17.76 -0.76
CA SER A 180 -16.36 -18.94 -0.02
C SER A 180 -17.39 -19.73 -0.83
N GLN A 181 -18.38 -19.05 -1.41
CA GLN A 181 -19.40 -19.68 -2.25
C GLN A 181 -18.81 -20.24 -3.55
N ALA A 182 -17.85 -19.56 -4.16
CA ALA A 182 -17.16 -20.01 -5.35
C ALA A 182 -16.37 -21.31 -5.11
N ILE A 183 -15.66 -21.41 -3.99
CA ILE A 183 -14.96 -22.64 -3.56
C ILE A 183 -15.94 -23.81 -3.46
N VAL A 184 -17.07 -23.63 -2.77
CA VAL A 184 -18.09 -24.68 -2.61
C VAL A 184 -18.62 -25.14 -3.97
N LYS A 185 -18.94 -24.19 -4.86
CA LYS A 185 -19.48 -24.48 -6.19
C LYS A 185 -18.49 -25.28 -7.03
N ILE A 186 -17.22 -24.87 -7.07
CA ILE A 186 -16.19 -25.57 -7.86
C ILE A 186 -15.88 -26.93 -7.23
N SER A 187 -15.82 -27.03 -5.89
CA SER A 187 -15.68 -28.32 -5.19
C SER A 187 -16.76 -29.33 -5.57
N GLN A 188 -18.02 -28.90 -5.71
CA GLN A 188 -19.10 -29.76 -6.21
C GLN A 188 -18.89 -30.18 -7.68
N LYS A 189 -18.48 -29.25 -8.55
CA LYS A 189 -18.15 -29.58 -9.96
C LYS A 189 -17.03 -30.62 -10.06
N VAL A 190 -15.94 -30.42 -9.31
CA VAL A 190 -14.77 -31.33 -9.27
C VAL A 190 -15.19 -32.72 -8.79
N LYS A 191 -16.05 -32.82 -7.77
CA LYS A 191 -16.56 -34.12 -7.27
C LYS A 191 -17.35 -34.88 -8.34
N ASN A 192 -18.19 -34.18 -9.11
CA ASN A 192 -19.07 -34.77 -10.11
C ASN A 192 -18.41 -35.03 -11.47
N THR A 193 -17.18 -34.54 -11.66
CA THR A 193 -16.42 -34.70 -12.90
C THR A 193 -15.36 -35.79 -12.74
N ASN A 194 -15.16 -36.60 -13.78
CA ASN A 194 -14.08 -37.58 -13.85
C ASN A 194 -12.85 -36.94 -14.49
N SER A 195 -11.67 -37.40 -14.08
CA SER A 195 -10.41 -36.94 -14.67
C SER A 195 -10.39 -37.18 -16.19
N SER A 196 -9.70 -36.30 -16.91
CA SER A 196 -9.46 -36.40 -18.36
C SER A 196 -7.98 -36.14 -18.66
N ASP A 197 -7.56 -36.34 -19.91
CA ASP A 197 -6.16 -36.10 -20.30
C ASP A 197 -5.73 -34.63 -20.19
N LYS A 198 -6.70 -33.71 -20.12
CA LYS A 198 -6.49 -32.26 -20.02
C LYS A 198 -6.81 -31.68 -18.65
N TRP A 199 -7.32 -32.49 -17.72
CA TRP A 199 -7.75 -32.02 -16.41
C TRP A 199 -7.65 -33.14 -15.37
N ASP A 200 -6.87 -32.89 -14.32
CA ASP A 200 -6.63 -33.84 -13.24
C ASP A 200 -7.41 -33.47 -11.97
N LYS A 201 -8.22 -34.41 -11.51
CA LYS A 201 -9.05 -34.30 -10.31
C LYS A 201 -8.23 -34.19 -9.03
N ASP A 202 -7.13 -34.92 -8.93
CA ASP A 202 -6.31 -34.94 -7.71
C ASP A 202 -5.55 -33.62 -7.56
N LYS A 203 -4.96 -33.11 -8.66
CA LYS A 203 -4.39 -31.77 -8.69
C LYS A 203 -5.43 -30.69 -8.36
N SER A 204 -6.65 -30.83 -8.87
CA SER A 204 -7.75 -29.89 -8.57
C SER A 204 -8.19 -29.93 -7.11
N ALA A 205 -8.11 -31.09 -6.45
CA ALA A 205 -8.37 -31.21 -5.01
C ALA A 205 -7.31 -30.46 -4.17
N VAL A 206 -6.04 -30.52 -4.56
CA VAL A 206 -4.96 -29.71 -3.95
C VAL A 206 -5.23 -28.21 -4.20
N LEU A 207 -5.63 -27.86 -5.43
CA LEU A 207 -6.26 -26.61 -5.86
C LEU A 207 -7.18 -25.99 -4.80
N LEU A 208 -8.22 -26.75 -4.51
CA LEU A 208 -9.29 -26.34 -3.61
C LEU A 208 -8.83 -26.23 -2.16
N ALA A 209 -7.96 -27.14 -1.69
CA ALA A 209 -7.39 -27.04 -0.35
C ALA A 209 -6.54 -25.78 -0.16
N ALA A 210 -5.78 -25.38 -1.19
CA ALA A 210 -5.03 -24.13 -1.18
C ALA A 210 -5.97 -22.90 -1.14
N ALA A 211 -7.04 -22.92 -1.94
CA ALA A 211 -8.05 -21.86 -1.92
C ALA A 211 -8.77 -21.74 -0.57
N GLU A 212 -9.09 -22.85 0.09
CA GLU A 212 -9.67 -22.84 1.45
C GLU A 212 -8.70 -22.26 2.49
N PHE A 213 -7.41 -22.57 2.37
CA PHE A 213 -6.37 -21.98 3.23
C PHE A 213 -6.25 -20.46 3.03
N ASP A 214 -6.19 -19.99 1.78
CA ASP A 214 -6.13 -18.55 1.48
C ASP A 214 -7.43 -17.83 1.90
N LEU A 215 -8.58 -18.49 1.92
CA LEU A 215 -9.84 -17.92 2.45
C LEU A 215 -9.71 -17.59 3.95
N GLU A 216 -9.10 -18.49 4.74
CA GLU A 216 -8.82 -18.23 6.15
C GLU A 216 -7.80 -17.10 6.33
N LEU A 217 -6.79 -17.02 5.46
CA LEU A 217 -5.85 -15.91 5.45
C LEU A 217 -6.55 -14.57 5.17
N ALA A 218 -7.50 -14.55 4.23
CA ALA A 218 -8.31 -13.36 3.94
C ALA A 218 -9.15 -12.93 5.15
N ARG A 219 -9.77 -13.89 5.86
CA ARG A 219 -10.53 -13.62 7.10
C ARG A 219 -9.64 -13.06 8.21
N GLY A 220 -8.46 -13.65 8.41
CA GLY A 220 -7.47 -13.14 9.36
C GLY A 220 -7.01 -11.72 9.03
N ALA A 221 -6.68 -11.47 7.76
CA ALA A 221 -6.28 -10.14 7.29
C ALA A 221 -7.37 -9.08 7.46
N LEU A 222 -8.65 -9.45 7.31
CA LEU A 222 -9.78 -8.57 7.59
C LEU A 222 -9.87 -8.23 9.08
N ALA A 223 -9.64 -9.20 9.98
CA ALA A 223 -9.61 -8.95 11.42
C ALA A 223 -8.49 -7.99 11.83
N ASP A 224 -7.37 -8.00 11.09
CA ASP A 224 -6.22 -7.12 11.28
C ASP A 224 -6.33 -5.78 10.52
N ASP A 225 -7.45 -5.49 9.87
CA ASP A 225 -7.67 -4.31 9.03
C ASP A 225 -6.62 -4.11 7.91
N ASN A 226 -6.09 -5.21 7.37
CA ASN A 226 -5.02 -5.21 6.36
C ASN A 226 -5.56 -5.43 4.95
N GLY A 227 -6.02 -4.35 4.32
CA GLY A 227 -6.62 -4.36 2.97
C GLY A 227 -5.75 -5.05 1.91
N PRO A 228 -4.45 -4.68 1.78
CA PRO A 228 -3.56 -5.30 0.81
C PRO A 228 -3.35 -6.82 1.03
N ALA A 229 -3.42 -7.32 2.26
CA ALA A 229 -3.32 -8.76 2.51
C ALA A 229 -4.61 -9.50 2.11
N ILE A 230 -5.79 -8.90 2.34
CA ILE A 230 -7.09 -9.44 1.89
C ILE A 230 -7.09 -9.58 0.36
N GLU A 231 -6.74 -8.52 -0.35
CA GLU A 231 -6.75 -8.49 -1.82
C GLU A 231 -5.77 -9.53 -2.41
N ARG A 232 -4.58 -9.68 -1.80
CA ARG A 232 -3.62 -10.72 -2.23
C ARG A 232 -4.15 -12.13 -2.01
N ALA A 233 -4.80 -12.39 -0.87
CA ALA A 233 -5.39 -13.69 -0.58
C ALA A 233 -6.53 -14.00 -1.57
N ILE A 234 -7.43 -13.03 -1.81
CA ILE A 234 -8.50 -13.17 -2.81
C ILE A 234 -7.94 -13.49 -4.20
N ALA A 235 -6.91 -12.78 -4.66
CA ALA A 235 -6.30 -13.03 -5.96
C ALA A 235 -5.73 -14.46 -6.09
N ARG A 236 -5.18 -15.02 -5.00
CA ARG A 236 -4.70 -16.42 -4.97
C ARG A 236 -5.84 -17.43 -4.97
N ILE A 237 -6.93 -17.12 -4.28
CA ILE A 237 -8.16 -17.93 -4.34
C ILE A 237 -8.67 -17.95 -5.79
N GLU A 238 -8.83 -16.79 -6.42
CA GLU A 238 -9.29 -16.68 -7.81
C GLU A 238 -8.41 -17.49 -8.77
N ALA A 239 -7.09 -17.36 -8.66
CA ALA A 239 -6.15 -18.14 -9.47
C ALA A 239 -6.32 -19.65 -9.26
N SER A 240 -6.38 -20.10 -8.00
CA SER A 240 -6.55 -21.50 -7.65
C SER A 240 -7.89 -22.07 -8.15
N LEU A 241 -8.96 -21.27 -8.10
CA LEU A 241 -10.28 -21.65 -8.58
C LEU A 241 -10.35 -21.76 -10.10
N ILE A 242 -9.75 -20.83 -10.84
CA ILE A 242 -9.66 -20.89 -12.31
C ILE A 242 -8.94 -22.16 -12.75
N GLU A 243 -7.85 -22.48 -12.06
CA GLU A 243 -7.05 -23.67 -12.35
C GLU A 243 -7.76 -24.97 -11.92
N ALA A 244 -8.51 -24.97 -10.82
CA ALA A 244 -9.24 -26.15 -10.35
C ALA A 244 -10.53 -26.46 -11.12
N ASP A 245 -11.16 -25.49 -11.79
CA ASP A 245 -12.44 -25.70 -12.48
C ASP A 245 -12.28 -26.67 -13.68
N PRO A 246 -13.05 -27.76 -13.75
CA PRO A 246 -13.01 -28.72 -14.88
C PRO A 246 -13.32 -28.12 -16.26
N GLU A 247 -14.00 -26.97 -16.32
CA GLU A 247 -14.37 -26.33 -17.59
C GLU A 247 -13.29 -25.40 -18.14
N THR A 248 -12.47 -24.80 -17.27
CA THR A 248 -11.47 -23.79 -17.64
C THR A 248 -10.03 -24.21 -17.35
N GLY A 249 -9.83 -25.10 -16.38
CA GLY A 249 -8.52 -25.60 -15.98
C GLY A 249 -7.90 -26.48 -17.07
N ILE A 250 -6.65 -26.18 -17.43
CA ILE A 250 -5.86 -27.01 -18.34
C ILE A 250 -4.70 -27.57 -17.52
N HIS A 251 -4.82 -28.86 -17.20
CA HIS A 251 -3.77 -29.68 -16.63
C HIS A 251 -3.45 -30.75 -17.66
N GLN A 252 -2.53 -30.46 -18.59
CA GLN A 252 -1.90 -31.58 -19.27
C GLN A 252 -1.30 -32.46 -18.18
N LYS A 253 -1.63 -33.76 -18.18
CA LYS A 253 -0.91 -34.73 -17.37
C LYS A 253 0.56 -34.58 -17.75
N ILE A 254 1.33 -33.98 -16.85
CA ILE A 254 2.78 -34.02 -16.93
C ILE A 254 3.11 -35.50 -16.73
N THR A 255 3.39 -36.20 -17.82
CA THR A 255 3.93 -37.55 -17.78
C THR A 255 5.22 -37.50 -16.97
N ASP A 256 5.53 -38.51 -16.17
CA ASP A 256 6.71 -38.53 -15.28
C ASP A 256 8.03 -38.17 -16.00
N ASP A 257 8.09 -38.32 -17.33
CA ASP A 257 9.20 -37.93 -18.20
C ASP A 257 9.43 -36.39 -18.29
N GLU A 258 8.38 -35.56 -18.19
CA GLU A 258 8.51 -34.08 -18.27
C GLU A 258 8.94 -33.45 -16.93
N VAL A 259 8.66 -34.10 -15.80
CA VAL A 259 9.15 -33.66 -14.47
C VAL A 259 10.67 -33.77 -14.37
N VAL A 260 11.26 -34.76 -15.06
CA VAL A 260 12.71 -34.94 -15.13
C VAL A 260 13.37 -33.78 -15.88
N GLU A 261 12.77 -33.33 -16.98
CA GLU A 261 13.29 -32.22 -17.81
C GLU A 261 13.30 -30.89 -17.04
N GLN A 262 12.23 -30.57 -16.29
CA GLN A 262 12.18 -29.35 -15.46
C GLN A 262 13.12 -29.40 -14.26
N LYS A 263 13.35 -30.60 -13.69
CA LYS A 263 14.30 -30.78 -12.58
C LYS A 263 15.75 -30.62 -13.04
N ILE A 264 16.06 -31.03 -14.28
CA ILE A 264 17.39 -30.83 -14.90
C ILE A 264 17.68 -29.33 -15.09
N ILE A 265 16.68 -28.55 -15.54
CA ILE A 265 16.84 -27.11 -15.76
C ILE A 265 17.14 -26.36 -14.44
N ILE A 266 16.50 -26.73 -13.33
CA ILE A 266 16.76 -26.10 -12.02
C ILE A 266 18.17 -26.46 -11.51
N SER A 267 18.62 -27.71 -11.70
CA SER A 267 19.98 -28.12 -11.31
C SER A 267 21.09 -27.50 -12.15
N GLU A 268 20.85 -27.23 -13.44
CA GLU A 268 21.83 -26.59 -14.33
C GLU A 268 22.02 -25.10 -14.02
N ILE A 269 20.99 -24.43 -13.50
CA ILE A 269 21.10 -23.04 -13.04
C ILE A 269 21.89 -22.94 -11.73
N THR A 270 21.81 -23.95 -10.85
CA THR A 270 22.57 -23.98 -9.59
C THR A 270 24.02 -24.46 -9.73
N ASN A 271 24.36 -25.19 -10.80
CA ASN A 271 25.72 -25.74 -11.02
C ASN A 271 26.73 -24.78 -11.66
N GLN A 272 26.38 -23.50 -11.88
CA GLN A 272 27.36 -22.50 -12.34
C GLN A 272 28.10 -21.78 -11.20
N ASN A 273 27.87 -22.15 -9.93
CA ASN A 273 28.56 -21.57 -8.77
C ASN A 273 28.95 -22.62 -7.72
N GLU A 274 29.71 -23.65 -8.11
CA GLU A 274 30.42 -24.49 -7.13
C GLU A 274 31.87 -24.70 -7.55
N ASP A 275 32.72 -23.73 -7.22
CA ASP A 275 34.09 -24.04 -6.78
C ASP A 275 34.14 -23.90 -5.25
N LEU A 276 34.11 -25.08 -4.61
CA LEU A 276 34.81 -25.44 -3.37
C LEU A 276 34.66 -24.54 -2.14
N VAL A 277 33.85 -24.96 -1.15
CA VAL A 277 34.33 -25.26 0.23
C VAL A 277 33.38 -26.29 0.87
N ILE A 278 33.88 -27.51 1.09
CA ILE A 278 33.29 -28.45 2.04
C ILE A 278 33.62 -27.93 3.45
N SER A 279 32.61 -27.54 4.24
CA SER A 279 32.76 -27.42 5.68
C SER A 279 31.58 -28.06 6.38
N ASN A 280 31.85 -29.17 7.06
CA ASN A 280 30.94 -29.92 7.91
C ASN A 280 30.25 -28.99 8.94
N LEU A 281 28.92 -29.02 8.94
CA LEU A 281 28.07 -28.41 9.96
C LEU A 281 28.13 -29.23 11.25
N GLU A 282 29.11 -29.00 12.11
CA GLU A 282 29.06 -29.46 13.52
C GLU A 282 30.16 -28.79 14.36
N THR A 283 29.91 -27.56 14.86
CA THR A 283 30.39 -26.92 16.12
C THR A 283 30.14 -25.40 16.03
N VAL A 284 29.04 -24.87 16.58
CA VAL A 284 28.93 -24.22 17.90
C VAL A 284 29.91 -23.06 18.13
N ASN A 285 29.36 -21.84 18.09
CA ASN A 285 29.72 -20.62 18.82
C ASN A 285 31.20 -20.36 19.15
N GLN A 286 31.80 -19.35 18.49
CA GLN A 286 32.73 -18.43 19.13
C GLN A 286 32.74 -17.06 18.41
N ILE A 287 32.67 -16.01 19.23
CA ILE A 287 32.80 -14.59 18.89
C ILE A 287 34.32 -14.25 18.81
N ASP A 288 34.65 -13.12 18.16
CA ASP A 288 35.95 -12.43 18.02
C ASP A 288 36.73 -12.79 16.74
N SER A 289 37.48 -11.93 16.06
CA SER A 289 37.64 -10.47 15.95
C SER A 289 38.74 -10.24 14.87
N VAL A 290 38.80 -9.03 14.27
CA VAL A 290 39.93 -8.49 13.45
C VAL A 290 40.12 -9.17 12.07
N VAL A 291 40.52 -8.56 10.93
CA VAL A 291 41.39 -7.41 10.61
C VAL A 291 41.02 -6.85 9.22
N HIS A 292 41.03 -5.53 9.07
CA HIS A 292 41.10 -4.82 7.78
C HIS A 292 42.52 -4.94 7.21
N ASP A 293 42.65 -5.32 5.95
CA ASP A 293 43.62 -4.71 5.02
C ASP A 293 43.47 -5.35 3.63
N GLU A 294 42.81 -4.66 2.69
CA GLU A 294 43.22 -4.74 1.29
C GLU A 294 43.12 -3.35 0.65
N VAL A 295 44.30 -2.87 0.25
CA VAL A 295 44.56 -1.58 -0.39
C VAL A 295 44.05 -1.63 -1.82
N ILE A 296 43.01 -0.86 -2.13
CA ILE A 296 42.49 -0.68 -3.49
C ILE A 296 43.44 0.28 -4.24
N PRO A 297 44.06 -0.12 -5.38
CA PRO A 297 44.89 0.80 -6.15
C PRO A 297 44.01 1.78 -6.93
N LEU A 298 44.18 3.09 -6.66
CA LEU A 298 43.61 4.15 -7.49
C LEU A 298 44.45 4.31 -8.76
N ILE A 299 43.80 4.17 -9.92
CA ILE A 299 44.36 4.50 -11.23
C ILE A 299 43.99 5.96 -11.56
N ASP A 300 44.99 6.82 -11.64
CA ASP A 300 44.88 8.23 -12.06
C ASP A 300 44.89 8.31 -13.60
N LEU A 301 43.85 8.91 -14.18
CA LEU A 301 43.64 9.01 -15.63
C LEU A 301 44.03 10.39 -16.20
N THR A 302 44.90 11.14 -15.54
CA THR A 302 45.32 12.47 -16.00
C THR A 302 46.80 12.59 -16.31
N SER A 303 47.26 11.93 -17.38
CA SER A 303 48.40 12.41 -18.18
C SER A 303 48.65 11.54 -19.42
N ASN A 304 48.51 12.16 -20.59
CA ASN A 304 49.33 11.98 -21.80
C ASN A 304 48.95 13.15 -22.71
N SER A 305 49.54 14.33 -22.54
CA SER A 305 50.84 14.78 -23.08
C SER A 305 50.86 14.80 -24.61
N GLU A 306 51.06 16.01 -25.11
CA GLU A 306 51.28 16.43 -26.49
C GLU A 306 52.47 15.72 -27.18
N GLN A 307 52.32 15.57 -28.50
CA GLN A 307 53.32 15.67 -29.58
C GLN A 307 54.46 14.65 -29.69
N GLU A 308 54.41 13.88 -30.78
CA GLU A 308 55.34 14.00 -31.93
C GLU A 308 54.58 13.81 -33.25
#